data_AF-A0A1X9M9R1-F1
#
_entry.id   AF-A0A1X9M9R1-F1
#
_cell.length_a   1.000
_cell.length_b   1.000
_cell.length_c   1.000
_cell.angle_alpha   90.00
_cell.angle_beta   90.00
_cell.angle_gamma   90.00
#
_symmetry.space_group_name_H-M   'P 1'
#
loop_
_entity.id
_entity.type
_entity.pdbx_description
1 polymer ?
#
loop_
_entity_poly.entity_id
_entity_poly.type
_entity_poly.pdbx_seq_one_letter_code
_entity_poly.pdbx_strand_id
1 'polypeptide(L)'
;MEEKLDQLLLELRDMKQNMASKDELLDIKQAMATKEELLDMKQMMVTKEEFHEVTENIALILERLDAISKQLTVNTEQQVKINDLSEKVLEHDLDIKVLKKMLTT
;
A
#
# COMPACT_ATOMS: atom_id res chain seq x y z
N MET A 1 -36.08 -45.37 -50.46
CA MET A 1 -34.67 -44.98 -50.62
C MET A 1 -34.52 -43.47 -50.54
N GLU A 2 -35.39 -42.70 -51.20
CA GLU A 2 -35.46 -41.23 -51.06
C GLU A 2 -35.65 -40.74 -49.62
N GLU A 3 -36.58 -41.32 -48.86
CA GLU A 3 -36.87 -40.86 -47.49
C GLU A 3 -35.66 -40.95 -46.53
N LYS A 4 -34.86 -42.02 -46.66
CA LYS A 4 -33.60 -42.18 -45.92
C LYS A 4 -32.52 -41.21 -46.39
N LEU A 5 -32.53 -40.85 -47.68
CA LEU A 5 -31.60 -39.88 -48.24
C LEU A 5 -31.93 -38.46 -47.74
N ASP A 6 -33.22 -38.11 -47.68
CA ASP A 6 -33.71 -36.83 -47.17
C ASP A 6 -33.40 -36.66 -45.67
N GLN A 7 -33.61 -37.72 -44.89
CA GLN A 7 -33.25 -37.73 -43.47
C GLN A 7 -31.73 -37.53 -43.26
N LEU A 8 -30.91 -38.20 -44.07
CA LEU A 8 -29.45 -38.05 -44.02
C LEU A 8 -28.98 -36.64 -44.41
N LEU A 9 -29.64 -36.02 -45.40
CA LEU A 9 -29.35 -34.64 -45.80
C LEU A 9 -29.75 -33.61 -44.73
N LEU A 10 -30.85 -33.87 -44.01
CA LEU A 10 -31.26 -33.04 -42.87
C LEU A 10 -30.25 -33.12 -41.73
N GLU A 11 -29.81 -34.32 -41.36
CA GLU A 11 -28.78 -34.55 -40.34
C GLU A 11 -27.43 -33.92 -40.71
N LEU A 12 -27.02 -34.03 -41.98
CA LEU A 12 -25.80 -33.36 -42.49
C LEU A 12 -25.87 -31.84 -42.39
N ARG A 13 -27.05 -31.25 -42.68
CA ARG A 13 -27.26 -29.81 -42.56
C ARG A 13 -27.19 -29.38 -41.10
N ASP A 14 -27.83 -30.12 -40.20
CA ASP A 14 -27.83 -29.82 -38.77
C ASP A 14 -26.41 -29.93 -38.17
N MET A 15 -25.66 -30.99 -38.51
CA MET A 15 -24.24 -31.11 -38.13
C MET A 15 -23.40 -29.93 -38.63
N LYS A 16 -23.59 -29.52 -39.89
CA LYS A 16 -22.85 -28.40 -40.46
C LYS A 16 -23.19 -27.06 -39.79
N GLN A 17 -24.42 -26.91 -39.32
CA GLN A 17 -24.87 -25.70 -38.64
C GLN A 17 -24.40 -25.63 -37.19
N ASN A 18 -24.23 -26.77 -36.52
CA ASN A 18 -23.86 -26.85 -35.10
C ASN A 18 -22.38 -27.15 -34.85
N MET A 19 -21.61 -27.53 -35.88
CA MET A 19 -20.18 -27.76 -35.73
C MET A 19 -19.40 -26.45 -35.61
N ALA A 20 -18.46 -26.39 -34.68
CA ALA A 20 -17.49 -25.31 -34.65
C ALA A 20 -16.63 -25.35 -35.92
N SER A 21 -16.51 -24.19 -36.56
CA SER A 21 -15.61 -23.95 -37.68
C SER A 21 -14.16 -23.85 -37.18
N LYS A 22 -13.22 -24.02 -38.13
CA LYS A 22 -11.79 -23.86 -37.82
C LYS A 22 -11.45 -22.43 -37.43
N ASP A 23 -12.14 -21.46 -38.02
CA ASP A 23 -11.92 -20.04 -37.75
C ASP A 23 -12.35 -19.71 -36.31
N GLU A 24 -13.51 -20.23 -35.86
CA GLU A 24 -13.96 -20.09 -34.46
C GLU A 24 -12.96 -20.70 -33.46
N LEU A 25 -12.37 -21.86 -33.78
CA LEU A 25 -11.34 -22.47 -32.93
C LEU A 25 -10.01 -21.69 -32.94
N LEU A 26 -9.68 -21.04 -34.06
CA LEU A 26 -8.49 -20.19 -34.17
C LEU A 26 -8.65 -18.93 -33.33
N ASP A 27 -9.81 -18.29 -33.39
CA ASP A 27 -10.14 -17.10 -32.61
C ASP A 27 -10.05 -17.38 -31.10
N ILE A 28 -10.61 -18.51 -30.65
CA ILE A 28 -10.48 -18.95 -29.24
C ILE A 28 -9.01 -19.12 -28.86
N LYS A 29 -8.22 -19.78 -29.71
CA LYS A 29 -6.80 -20.03 -29.44
C LYS A 29 -6.00 -18.73 -29.36
N GLN A 30 -6.36 -17.72 -30.16
CA GLN A 30 -5.71 -16.41 -30.14
C GLN A 30 -6.13 -15.56 -28.93
N ALA A 31 -7.37 -15.69 -28.46
CA ALA A 31 -7.86 -14.97 -27.29
C ALA A 31 -7.38 -15.57 -25.96
N MET A 32 -7.02 -16.86 -25.94
CA MET A 32 -6.51 -17.51 -24.74
C MET A 32 -5.07 -17.10 -24.46
N ALA A 33 -4.81 -16.67 -23.22
CA ALA A 33 -3.46 -16.52 -22.71
C ALA A 33 -2.71 -17.86 -22.78
N THR A 34 -1.49 -17.81 -23.29
CA THR A 34 -0.54 -18.91 -23.30
C THR A 34 -0.07 -19.23 -21.88
N LYS A 35 0.50 -20.42 -21.70
CA LYS A 35 1.08 -20.83 -20.41
C LYS A 35 2.24 -19.94 -19.98
N GLU A 36 3.01 -19.42 -20.93
CA GLU A 36 4.13 -18.52 -20.68
C GLU A 36 3.63 -17.16 -20.16
N GLU A 37 2.65 -16.56 -20.86
CA GLU A 37 2.02 -15.30 -20.42
C GLU A 37 1.41 -15.41 -19.01
N LEU A 38 0.76 -16.53 -18.68
CA LEU A 38 0.21 -16.76 -17.34
C LEU A 38 1.30 -16.93 -16.27
N LEU A 39 2.45 -17.51 -16.62
CA LEU A 39 3.58 -17.65 -15.69
C LEU A 39 4.22 -16.30 -15.40
N ASP A 40 4.44 -15.49 -16.44
CA ASP A 40 4.98 -14.14 -16.31
C ASP A 40 4.05 -13.26 -15.49
N MET A 41 2.73 -13.29 -15.77
CA MET A 41 1.73 -12.60 -14.96
C MET A 41 1.81 -13.01 -13.48
N LYS A 42 1.95 -14.31 -13.19
CA LYS A 42 2.04 -14.80 -11.82
C LYS A 42 3.30 -14.30 -11.10
N GLN A 43 4.42 -14.16 -11.81
CA GLN A 43 5.67 -13.66 -11.23
C GLN A 43 5.62 -12.15 -10.96
N MET A 44 4.84 -11.39 -11.75
CA MET A 44 4.71 -9.94 -11.59
C MET A 44 3.58 -9.54 -10.62
N MET A 45 2.63 -10.44 -10.35
CA MET A 45 1.53 -10.17 -9.43
C MET A 45 2.00 -10.21 -7.98
N VAL A 46 1.68 -9.14 -7.26
CA VAL A 46 1.79 -9.11 -5.79
C VAL A 46 0.80 -10.12 -5.20
N THR A 47 1.31 -10.96 -4.33
CA THR A 47 0.53 -11.95 -3.57
C THR A 47 -0.25 -11.28 -2.45
N LYS A 48 -1.28 -11.97 -1.95
CA LYS A 48 -2.07 -11.45 -0.82
C LYS A 48 -1.23 -11.35 0.44
N GLU A 49 -0.30 -12.29 0.62
CA GLU A 49 0.63 -12.35 1.73
C GLU A 49 1.58 -11.15 1.73
N GLU A 50 2.19 -10.83 0.59
CA GLU A 50 3.05 -9.63 0.45
C GLU A 50 2.27 -8.34 0.73
N PHE A 51 1.02 -8.24 0.25
CA PHE A 51 0.16 -7.09 0.54
C PHE A 51 -0.19 -6.98 2.03
N HIS A 52 -0.43 -8.12 2.68
CA HIS A 52 -0.73 -8.16 4.11
C HIS A 52 0.46 -7.70 4.96
N GLU A 53 1.67 -8.19 4.65
CA GLU A 53 2.91 -7.79 5.33
C GLU A 53 3.13 -6.27 5.25
N VAL A 54 2.92 -5.66 4.08
CA VAL A 54 3.00 -4.20 3.92
C VAL A 54 1.97 -3.49 4.78
N THR A 55 0.74 -4.02 4.86
CA THR A 55 -0.33 -3.44 5.67
C THR A 55 0.00 -3.49 7.17
N GLU A 56 0.53 -4.62 7.66
CA GLU A 56 0.97 -4.76 9.06
C GLU A 56 2.12 -3.80 9.38
N ASN A 57 3.10 -3.68 8.48
CA ASN A 57 4.20 -2.73 8.63
C ASN A 57 3.72 -1.29 8.69
N ILE A 58 2.74 -0.91 7.87
CA ILE A 58 2.11 0.43 7.91
C ILE A 58 1.43 0.65 9.27
N ALA A 59 0.70 -0.33 9.79
CA ALA A 59 0.04 -0.21 11.09
C ALA A 59 1.05 0.02 12.23
N LEU A 60 2.17 -0.72 12.24
CA LEU A 60 3.25 -0.54 13.21
C LEU A 60 3.92 0.85 13.08
N ILE A 61 4.11 1.34 11.86
CA ILE A 61 4.66 2.69 11.61
C ILE A 61 3.72 3.76 12.17
N LEU A 62 2.41 3.63 11.96
CA LEU A 62 1.41 4.56 12.47
C LEU A 62 1.42 4.61 14.00
N GLU A 63 1.48 3.44 14.67
CA GLU A 63 1.58 3.38 16.13
C GLU A 63 2.84 4.09 16.65
N ARG A 64 3.99 3.86 16.01
CA ARG A 64 5.24 4.53 16.36
C ARG A 64 5.19 6.03 16.12
N LEU A 65 4.55 6.49 15.04
CA LEU A 65 4.37 7.91 14.75
C LEU A 65 3.55 8.60 15.84
N ASP A 66 2.52 7.91 16.34
CA ASP A 66 1.65 8.40 17.41
C ASP A 66 2.43 8.56 18.73
N ALA A 67 3.27 7.58 19.05
CA ALA A 67 4.17 7.64 20.21
C ALA A 67 5.19 8.78 20.11
N ILE A 68 5.81 8.96 18.94
CA ILE A 68 6.75 10.07 18.68
C ILE A 68 6.05 11.42 18.84
N SER A 69 4.83 11.55 18.31
CA SER A 69 4.05 12.79 18.39
C SER A 69 3.74 13.18 19.84
N LYS A 70 3.35 12.21 20.67
CA LYS A 70 3.13 12.43 22.12
C LYS A 70 4.40 12.87 22.83
N GLN A 71 5.53 12.22 22.54
CA GLN A 71 6.82 12.59 23.13
C GLN A 71 7.26 13.99 22.69
N LEU A 72 7.01 14.35 21.44
CA LEU A 72 7.35 15.68 20.91
C LEU A 72 6.62 16.78 21.68
N THR A 73 5.32 16.61 21.95
CA THR A 73 4.54 17.56 22.77
C THR A 73 5.17 17.75 24.15
N VAL A 74 5.50 16.66 24.84
CA VAL A 74 6.14 16.71 26.17
C VAL A 74 7.48 17.45 26.11
N ASN A 75 8.29 17.17 25.09
CA ASN A 75 9.59 17.82 24.92
C ASN A 75 9.43 19.32 24.64
N THR A 76 8.44 19.73 23.85
CA THR A 76 8.15 21.14 23.61
C THR A 76 7.77 21.87 24.91
N GLU A 77 6.91 21.27 25.75
CA GLU A 77 6.56 21.85 27.05
C GLU A 77 7.76 21.96 28.00
N GLN A 78 8.64 20.95 28.00
CA GLN A 78 9.87 20.99 28.80
C GLN A 78 10.82 22.10 28.31
N GLN A 79 10.93 22.30 27.00
CA GLN A 79 11.77 23.35 26.44
C GLN A 79 11.29 24.75 26.86
N VAL A 80 9.98 24.98 26.91
CA VAL A 80 9.41 26.25 27.41
C VAL A 80 9.81 26.46 28.87
N LYS A 81 9.65 25.45 29.73
CA LYS A 81 10.03 25.55 31.16
C LYS A 81 11.52 25.80 31.35
N ILE A 82 12.37 25.19 30.53
CA ILE A 82 13.82 25.42 30.56
C ILE A 82 14.13 26.87 30.21
N ASN A 83 13.49 27.43 29.18
CA ASN A 83 13.68 28.82 28.79
C ASN A 83 13.28 29.78 29.92
N ASP A 84 12.12 29.56 30.56
CA ASP A 84 11.66 30.36 31.70
C ASP A 84 12.66 30.32 32.88
N LEU A 85 13.23 29.15 33.16
CA LEU A 85 14.24 29.00 34.21
C LEU A 85 15.55 29.70 33.84
N SER A 86 15.97 29.61 32.57
CA SER A 86 17.15 30.33 32.09
C SER A 86 17.01 31.84 32.23
N GLU A 87 15.83 32.41 31.93
CA GLU A 87 15.56 33.84 32.14
C GLU A 87 15.67 34.24 33.61
N LYS A 88 15.06 33.47 34.52
CA LYS A 88 15.14 33.73 35.97
C LYS A 88 16.57 33.66 36.51
N VAL A 89 17.38 32.71 36.02
CA VAL A 89 18.79 32.60 36.43
C VAL A 89 19.57 33.85 36.01
N LEU A 90 19.33 34.38 34.81
CA LEU A 90 19.97 35.62 34.35
C LEU A 90 19.58 36.82 35.22
N GLU A 91 18.30 36.94 35.60
CA GLU A 91 17.82 37.98 36.52
C GLU A 91 18.53 37.88 37.88
N HIS A 92 18.56 36.68 38.47
CA HIS A 92 19.25 36.46 39.74
C HIS A 92 20.76 36.74 39.65
N ASP A 93 21.43 36.41 38.54
CA ASP A 93 22.85 36.71 38.34
C ASP A 93 23.12 38.22 38.33
N LEU A 94 22.22 39.00 37.74
CA LEU A 94 22.29 40.47 37.76
C LEU A 94 22.10 41.00 39.19
N ASP A 95 21.08 40.53 39.91
CA ASP A 95 20.82 40.92 41.29
C ASP A 95 22.02 40.61 42.20
N ILE A 96 22.58 39.41 42.10
CA ILE A 96 23.78 39.02 42.85
C ILE A 96 24.95 39.96 42.55
N LYS A 97 25.14 40.34 41.29
CA LYS A 97 26.21 41.27 40.89
C LYS A 97 26.01 42.66 41.49
N VAL A 98 24.77 43.16 41.54
CA VAL A 98 24.42 44.45 42.16
C VAL A 98 24.68 44.40 43.67
N LEU A 99 24.19 43.36 44.35
CA LEU A 99 24.38 43.17 45.79
C LEU A 99 25.86 43.07 46.17
N LYS A 100 26.66 42.32 45.42
CA LYS A 100 28.11 42.24 45.63
C LYS A 100 28.76 43.62 45.57
N LYS A 101 28.40 44.44 44.57
CA LYS A 101 28.95 45.80 44.44
C LYS A 101 28.61 46.66 45.67
N MET A 102 27.37 46.61 46.16
CA MET A 102 26.94 47.36 47.34
C MET A 102 27.68 46.94 48.62
N LEU A 103 28.01 45.66 48.76
CA LEU A 103 28.74 45.16 49.94
C LEU A 103 30.24 45.48 49.91
N THR A 104 30.81 45.71 48.72
CA THR A 104 32.24 46.00 48.54
C THR A 104 32.57 47.48 48.38
N THR A 105 31.56 48.36 48.37
CA THR A 105 31.72 49.83 48.25
C THR A 105 31.42 50.48 49.60
#